data_AF-A0A5M7QQQ7-F1
#
_entry.id   AF-A0A5M7QQQ7-F1
#
_cell.length_a   1.000
_cell.length_b   1.000
_cell.length_c   1.000
_cell.angle_alpha   90.00
_cell.angle_beta   90.00
_cell.angle_gamma   90.00
#
_symmetry.space_group_name_H-M   'P 1'
#
loop_
_entity.id
_entity.type
_entity.pdbx_description
1 polymer ?
#
loop_
_entity_poly.entity_id
_entity_poly.type
_entity_poly.pdbx_seq_one_letter_code
_entity_poly.pdbx_strand_id
1 'polypeptide(L)' 'MSKPHAPERIRQRAERIKEHWRTGKIHARRTYRGQYLTLRVTPQWRLLSRDKGQSWELLSHADYDNQI' A
#
# COMPACT_ATOMS: atom_id res chain seq x y z
N MET A 1 -1.74 8.32 -19.63
CA MET A 1 -2.56 8.36 -18.40
C MET A 1 -1.61 8.56 -17.22
N SER A 2 -1.43 9.80 -16.77
CA SER A 2 -0.54 10.11 -15.64
C SER A 2 -1.14 9.50 -14.37
N LYS A 3 -0.42 8.58 -13.73
CA LYS A 3 -0.80 8.02 -12.42
C LYS A 3 -1.14 9.17 -11.47
N PRO A 4 -2.22 9.10 -10.67
CA PRO A 4 -2.52 10.16 -9.70
C PRO A 4 -1.28 10.37 -8.85
N HIS A 5 -0.67 11.56 -8.98
CA HIS A 5 0.57 11.88 -8.29
C HIS A 5 0.22 11.99 -6.81
N ALA A 6 0.44 10.91 -6.05
CA ALA A 6 0.31 10.95 -4.61
C ALA A 6 1.20 12.09 -4.09
N PRO A 7 0.69 12.96 -3.20
CA PRO A 7 1.48 14.06 -2.67
C PRO A 7 2.80 13.55 -2.09
N GLU A 8 3.88 14.33 -2.20
CA GLU A 8 5.22 13.90 -1.76
C GLU A 8 5.24 13.42 -0.31
N ARG A 9 4.51 14.09 0.58
CA ARG A 9 4.34 13.66 1.99
C ARG A 9 3.80 12.24 2.14
N ILE A 10 2.90 11.82 1.24
CA ILE A 10 2.30 10.49 1.24
C ILE A 10 3.31 9.47 0.71
N ARG A 11 4.06 9.81 -0.33
CA ARG A 11 5.14 8.97 -0.87
C ARG A 11 6.20 8.70 0.20
N GLN A 12 6.69 9.74 0.86
CA GLN A 12 7.64 9.61 1.97
C GLN A 12 7.09 8.75 3.12
N ARG A 13 5.82 8.93 3.49
CA ARG A 13 5.17 8.09 4.52
C ARG A 13 5.03 6.64 4.06
N ALA A 14 4.74 6.41 2.79
CA ALA A 14 4.65 5.08 2.20
C ALA A 14 6.01 4.37 2.23
N GLU A 15 7.12 5.05 1.92
CA GLU A 15 8.47 4.49 2.07
C GLU A 15 8.74 4.05 3.51
N ARG A 16 8.48 4.93 4.50
CA ARG A 16 8.67 4.58 5.93
C ARG A 16 7.84 3.36 6.35
N ILE A 17 6.59 3.27 5.87
CA ILE A 17 5.70 2.13 6.14
C ILE A 17 6.28 0.85 5.52
N LYS A 18 6.82 0.89 4.29
CA LYS A 18 7.50 -0.25 3.67
C LYS A 18 8.72 -0.67 4.46
N GLU A 19 9.53 0.27 4.93
CA GLU A 19 10.70 -0.02 5.78
C GLU A 19 10.29 -0.66 7.12
N HIS A 20 9.26 -0.14 7.77
CA HIS A 20 8.72 -0.73 9.00
C HIS A 20 8.19 -2.15 8.77
N TRP A 21 7.56 -2.41 7.63
CA TRP A 21 7.12 -3.76 7.29
C TRP A 21 8.32 -4.69 7.02
N ARG A 22 9.31 -4.25 6.24
CA ARG A 22 10.55 -5.01 5.96
C ARG A 22 11.33 -5.35 7.23
N THR A 23 11.35 -4.44 8.19
CA THR A 23 12.01 -4.63 9.49
C THR A 23 11.14 -5.39 10.51
N GLY A 24 9.94 -5.83 10.12
CA GLY A 24 9.04 -6.60 10.98
C GLY A 24 8.34 -5.78 12.07
N LYS A 25 8.46 -4.44 12.06
CA LYS A 25 7.81 -3.55 13.04
C LYS A 25 6.29 -3.47 12.85
N ILE A 26 5.81 -3.67 11.63
CA ILE A 26 4.37 -3.69 11.31
C ILE A 26 4.05 -4.90 10.44
N HIS A 27 2.82 -5.41 10.58
CA HIS A 27 2.34 -6.52 9.78
C HIS A 27 1.38 -6.03 8.69
N ALA A 28 1.54 -6.56 7.48
CA ALA A 28 0.59 -6.35 6.39
C ALA A 28 -0.67 -7.18 6.64
N ARG A 29 -1.83 -6.61 6.28
CA ARG A 29 -3.10 -7.34 6.29
C ARG A 29 -3.24 -8.11 4.99
N ARG A 30 -3.86 -9.28 5.03
CA ARG A 30 -4.23 -10.03 3.83
C ARG A 30 -5.63 -9.60 3.37
N THR A 31 -5.79 -9.36 2.07
CA THR A 31 -7.08 -9.02 1.44
C THR A 31 -7.29 -9.89 0.19
N TYR A 32 -8.49 -9.81 -0.41
CA TYR A 32 -8.97 -10.58 -1.57
C TYR A 32 -8.66 -12.08 -1.52
N ARG A 33 -9.58 -12.88 -0.99
CA ARG A 33 -9.43 -14.35 -0.82
C ARG A 33 -8.08 -14.77 -0.20
N GLY A 34 -7.41 -13.87 0.54
CA GLY A 34 -6.12 -14.10 1.18
C GLY A 34 -4.89 -13.95 0.27
N GLN A 35 -5.03 -13.49 -0.97
CA GLN A 35 -3.95 -13.48 -1.97
C GLN A 35 -3.11 -12.20 -1.96
N TYR A 36 -3.70 -11.04 -1.61
CA TYR A 36 -2.99 -9.77 -1.64
C TYR A 36 -2.61 -9.28 -0.24
N LEU A 37 -1.56 -8.49 -0.16
CA LEU A 37 -1.15 -7.80 1.07
C LEU A 37 -1.50 -6.32 0.98
N THR A 38 -1.96 -5.75 2.09
CA THR A 38 -2.24 -4.32 2.20
C THR A 38 -1.62 -3.72 3.45
N LEU A 39 -1.05 -2.52 3.28
CA LEU A 39 -0.57 -1.66 4.37
C LEU A 39 -1.32 -0.33 4.30
N ARG A 40 -1.78 0.16 5.46
CA ARG A 40 -2.44 1.46 5.56
C ARG A 40 -1.38 2.55 5.69
N VAL A 41 -1.34 3.52 4.78
CA VAL A 41 -0.45 4.69 4.87
C VAL A 41 -1.18 5.83 5.58
N THR A 42 -2.40 6.12 5.14
CA THR A 42 -3.35 7.08 5.73
C THR A 42 -4.79 6.59 5.52
N PRO A 43 -5.83 7.26 6.04
CA PRO A 43 -7.22 6.87 5.73
C PRO A 43 -7.54 6.84 4.23
N GLN A 44 -6.94 7.74 3.45
CA GLN A 44 -7.18 7.88 2.01
C GLN A 44 -6.18 7.13 1.13
N TRP A 45 -5.11 6.55 1.70
CA TRP A 45 -4.01 5.96 0.93
C TRP A 45 -3.57 4.62 1.50
N ARG A 46 -3.45 3.63 0.62
CA ARG A 46 -3.07 2.25 0.95
C ARG A 46 -1.97 1.78 0.01
N LEU A 47 -1.06 0.97 0.54
CA LEU A 47 -0.17 0.18 -0.28
C LEU A 47 -0.81 -1.18 -0.50
N LEU A 48 -0.83 -1.62 -1.76
CA LEU A 48 -1.28 -2.94 -2.18
C LEU A 48 -0.09 -3.70 -2.76
N SER A 49 0.10 -4.94 -2.35
CA SER A 49 1.06 -5.86 -2.94
C SER A 49 0.32 -7.11 -3.42
N ARG A 50 0.52 -7.42 -4.69
CA ARG A 50 -0.09 -8.59 -5.37
C ARG A 50 0.86 -9.79 -5.41
N ASP A 51 2.12 -9.55 -5.07
CA ASP A 51 3.27 -10.42 -5.17
C ASP A 51 3.86 -10.73 -3.78
N LYS A 52 2.98 -10.89 -2.77
CA LYS A 52 3.32 -11.29 -1.40
C LYS A 52 4.37 -10.39 -0.71
N GLY A 53 4.41 -9.11 -1.08
CA GLY A 53 5.23 -8.08 -0.44
C GLY A 53 6.54 -7.76 -1.17
N GLN A 54 6.78 -8.36 -2.35
CA GLN A 54 7.93 -8.02 -3.19
C GLN A 54 7.81 -6.57 -3.72
N SER A 55 6.63 -6.20 -4.22
CA SER A 55 6.34 -4.88 -4.77
C SER A 55 5.12 -4.28 -4.09
N TRP A 56 5.12 -2.95 -3.93
CA TRP A 56 4.03 -2.23 -3.29
C TRP A 56 3.57 -1.08 -4.19
N GLU A 57 2.29 -1.10 -4.53
CA GLU A 57 1.62 -0.07 -5.30
C GLU A 57 0.86 0.87 -4.37
N LEU A 58 1.13 2.18 -4.47
CA LEU A 58 0.45 3.20 -3.67
C LEU A 58 -0.86 3.60 -4.36
N LEU A 59 -1.97 3.29 -3.73
CA LEU A 59 -3.31 3.51 -4.24
C LEU A 59 -4.08 4.48 -3.34
N SER A 60 -4.92 5.31 -3.96
CA SER A 60 -5.96 6.02 -3.23
C SER A 60 -7.01 5.04 -2.71
N HIS A 61 -7.87 5.47 -1.78
CA HIS A 61 -8.97 4.63 -1.31
C HIS A 61 -9.90 4.20 -2.45
N ALA A 62 -10.18 5.09 -3.40
CA ALA A 62 -11.03 4.80 -4.54
C ALA A 62 -10.37 3.80 -5.50
N ASP A 63 -9.07 3.96 -5.79
CA ASP A 63 -8.35 3.01 -6.64
C ASP A 63 -8.19 1.65 -5.97
N TYR A 64 -7.98 1.65 -4.64
CA TYR A 64 -7.92 0.43 -3.85
C TYR A 64 -9.24 -0.33 -3.93
N ASP A 65 -10.38 0.33 -3.69
CA ASP A 65 -11.71 -0.31 -3.75
C ASP A 65 -12.01 -0.96 -5.10
N ASN A 66 -11.54 -0.37 -6.22
CA ASN A 66 -11.67 -0.96 -7.55
C ASN A 66 -10.79 -2.20 -7.79
N GLN A 67 -9.80 -2.49 -6.93
CA GLN A 67 -8.82 -3.58 -7.10
C GLN A 67 -9.10 -4.80 -6.22
N ILE A 68 -10.09 -4.72 -5.32
CA ILE A 68 -10.43 -5.75 -4.31
C ILE A 68 -11.89 -6.17 -4.39
#